data_AF-A0A1Q3LTL5-F1
#
_entry.id   AF-A0A1Q3LTL5-F1
#
_cell.length_a   1.000
_cell.length_b   1.000
_cell.length_c   1.000
_cell.angle_alpha   90.00
_cell.angle_beta   90.00
_cell.angle_gamma   90.00
#
_symmetry.space_group_name_H-M   'P 1'
#
loop_
_entity.id
_entity.type
_entity.pdbx_description
1 polymer ?
#
loop_
_entity_poly.entity_id
_entity_poly.type
_entity_poly.pdbx_seq_one_letter_code
_entity_poly.pdbx_strand_id
1 'polypeptide(L)' 'MLGMAAGEILVGDVIRRTEPDFALVECFTTGNRCTITNCCRLRRALREALEAFVTSLDRYTLADLILSSEEFGIAPAA' A
#
# COMPACT_ATOMS: atom_id res chain seq x y z
N MET A 1 14.84 -4.33 -15.81
CA MET A 1 15.28 -2.93 -15.65
C MET A 1 14.04 -2.08 -15.38
N LEU A 2 14.09 -1.12 -14.46
CA LEU A 2 12.95 -0.24 -14.16
C LEU A 2 12.74 0.79 -15.27
N GLY A 3 11.51 1.31 -15.40
CA GLY A 3 11.17 2.32 -16.40
C GLY A 3 11.58 3.76 -16.06
N MET A 4 12.08 4.00 -14.84
CA MET A 4 12.58 5.29 -14.33
C MET A 4 13.48 5.03 -13.11
N ALA A 5 14.05 6.08 -12.51
CA ALA A 5 14.89 5.93 -11.33
C ALA A 5 14.07 5.45 -10.12
N ALA A 6 14.66 4.61 -9.27
CA ALA A 6 13.97 4.06 -8.09
C ALA A 6 13.50 5.14 -7.10
N GLY A 7 14.22 6.27 -7.02
CA GLY A 7 13.84 7.42 -6.20
C GLY A 7 12.66 8.24 -6.75
N GLU A 8 12.20 7.95 -7.97
CA GLU A 8 11.02 8.59 -8.57
C GLU A 8 9.76 7.71 -8.42
N ILE A 9 9.90 6.50 -7.89
CA ILE A 9 8.81 5.53 -7.76
C ILE A 9 8.32 5.51 -6.32
N LEU A 10 7.21 6.18 -6.04
CA LEU A 10 6.58 6.16 -4.71
C LEU A 10 6.00 4.77 -4.41
N VAL A 11 6.22 4.30 -3.18
CA VAL A 11 5.70 3.00 -2.72
C VAL A 11 4.17 2.99 -2.74
N GLY A 12 3.54 4.09 -2.32
CA GLY A 12 2.09 4.22 -2.36
C GLY A 12 1.51 4.12 -3.78
N ASP A 13 2.23 4.59 -4.81
CA ASP A 13 1.81 4.45 -6.21
C ASP A 13 1.89 3.01 -6.70
N VAL A 14 2.93 2.27 -6.30
CA VAL A 14 3.05 0.84 -6.62
C VAL A 14 1.86 0.09 -6.03
N ILE A 15 1.59 0.31 -4.74
CA ILE A 15 0.52 -0.33 -3.97
C ILE A 15 -0.86 -0.04 -4.57
N ARG A 16 -1.16 1.21 -4.96
CA ARG A 16 -2.42 1.58 -5.65
C ARG A 16 -2.58 0.92 -7.02
N ARG A 17 -1.48 0.66 -7.75
CA ARG A 17 -1.52 0.04 -9.08
C ARG A 17 -1.68 -1.47 -9.01
N THR A 18 -1.12 -2.11 -7.99
CA THR A 18 -1.20 -3.57 -7.83
C THR A 18 -2.48 -4.02 -7.14
N GLU A 19 -3.07 -3.18 -6.30
CA GLU A 19 -4.27 -3.49 -5.51
C GLU A 19 -5.34 -2.40 -5.68
N PRO A 20 -5.99 -2.28 -6.85
CA PRO A 20 -6.82 -1.12 -7.18
C PRO A 20 -8.10 -0.97 -6.35
N ASP A 21 -8.61 -2.04 -5.75
CA ASP A 21 -9.88 -2.01 -5.02
C ASP A 21 -9.72 -1.82 -3.50
N PHE A 22 -8.54 -2.09 -2.93
CA PHE A 22 -8.24 -2.09 -1.48
C PHE A 22 -9.44 -2.51 -0.63
N ALA A 23 -10.16 -3.54 -1.08
CA ALA A 23 -11.46 -3.88 -0.56
C ALA A 23 -11.35 -4.68 0.74
N LEU A 24 -10.93 -4.02 1.82
CA LEU A 24 -10.79 -4.61 3.16
C LEU A 24 -12.08 -5.28 3.64
N VAL A 25 -13.23 -4.76 3.20
CA VAL A 25 -14.56 -5.25 3.52
C VAL A 25 -15.45 -5.19 2.30
N GLU A 26 -16.44 -6.08 2.21
CA GLU A 26 -17.44 -6.11 1.14
C GLU A 26 -18.07 -4.73 0.89
N CYS A 27 -18.34 -3.96 1.94
CA CYS A 27 -18.97 -2.64 1.80
C CYS A 27 -18.09 -1.54 1.18
N PHE A 28 -16.85 -1.87 0.78
CA PHE A 28 -16.00 -1.03 -0.06
C PHE A 28 -16.10 -1.36 -1.55
N THR A 29 -16.61 -2.55 -1.93
CA THR A 29 -16.72 -2.97 -3.33
C THR A 29 -18.01 -2.47 -3.99
N THR A 30 -18.03 -2.54 -5.32
CA THR A 30 -19.28 -2.46 -6.09
C THR A 30 -20.09 -3.74 -5.89
N GLY A 31 -21.42 -3.63 -5.79
CA GLY A 31 -22.29 -4.78 -5.51
C GLY A 31 -22.44 -5.15 -4.03
N ASN A 32 -22.00 -4.29 -3.10
CA ASN A 32 -22.17 -4.43 -1.66
C ASN A 32 -23.62 -4.77 -1.24
N ARG A 33 -23.78 -5.86 -0.47
CA ARG A 33 -25.06 -6.31 0.11
C ARG A 33 -25.14 -6.15 1.64
N CYS A 34 -24.18 -5.48 2.25
CA CYS A 34 -24.18 -5.22 3.69
C CYS A 34 -25.38 -4.31 4.07
N THR A 35 -26.36 -4.90 4.76
CA THR A 35 -27.64 -4.25 5.10
C THR A 35 -27.49 -3.07 6.06
N ILE A 36 -26.43 -3.03 6.85
CA ILE A 36 -26.15 -1.97 7.82
C ILE A 36 -25.21 -0.89 7.29
N THR A 37 -24.85 -0.90 6.01
CA THR A 37 -23.84 0.00 5.42
C THR A 37 -24.04 1.47 5.79
N ASN A 38 -25.29 1.93 5.84
CA ASN A 38 -25.62 3.34 6.11
C ASN A 38 -25.41 3.76 7.58
N CYS A 39 -25.46 2.83 8.52
CA CYS A 39 -25.28 3.11 9.96
C CYS A 39 -24.02 2.45 10.54
N CYS A 40 -23.27 1.70 9.75
CA CYS A 40 -22.07 0.99 10.17
C CYS A 40 -20.92 1.97 10.48
N ARG A 41 -20.65 2.20 11.77
CA ARG A 41 -19.52 3.04 12.23
C ARG A 41 -18.15 2.43 11.89
N LEU A 42 -18.06 1.10 11.83
CA LEU A 42 -16.83 0.39 11.47
C LEU A 42 -16.36 0.74 10.06
N ARG A 43 -17.28 0.89 9.11
CA ARG A 43 -16.96 1.28 7.72
C ARG A 43 -16.15 2.58 7.66
N ARG A 44 -16.50 3.56 8.49
CA ARG A 44 -15.77 4.83 8.59
C ARG A 44 -14.39 4.64 9.19
N ALA A 45 -14.28 3.93 10.32
CA ALA A 45 -13.00 3.68 10.98
C ALA A 45 -12.02 2.92 10.08
N LEU A 46 -12.49 1.92 9.34
CA LEU A 46 -11.65 1.17 8.39
C LEU A 46 -11.20 2.02 7.20
N ARG A 47 -12.05 2.96 6.74
CA ARG A 47 -11.67 3.88 5.65
C ARG A 47 -10.56 4.82 6.08
N GLU A 48 -10.69 5.38 7.27
CA GLU A 48 -9.66 6.24 7.88
C GLU A 48 -8.35 5.48 8.07
N ALA A 49 -8.40 4.26 8.59
CA ALA A 49 -7.21 3.43 8.76
C ALA A 49 -6.53 3.08 7.42
N LEU A 50 -7.31 2.74 6.39
CA LEU A 50 -6.80 2.45 5.05
C LEU A 50 -6.14 3.69 4.42
N GLU A 51 -6.79 4.85 4.52
CA GLU A 51 -6.24 6.11 4.02
C GLU A 51 -4.93 6.47 4.73
N ALA A 52 -4.87 6.31 6.05
CA ALA A 52 -3.65 6.52 6.83
C ALA A 52 -2.53 5.54 6.43
N PHE A 53 -2.86 4.27 6.19
CA PHE A 53 -1.91 3.27 5.72
C PHE A 53 -1.29 3.67 4.38
N VAL A 54 -2.12 3.99 3.38
CA VAL A 54 -1.61 4.35 2.05
C VAL A 54 -0.85 5.68 2.08
N THR A 55 -1.35 6.68 2.81
CA THR A 55 -0.67 7.98 2.99
C THR A 55 0.69 7.81 3.69
N SER A 56 0.81 6.85 4.60
CA SER A 56 2.10 6.52 5.22
C SER A 56 3.12 6.03 4.20
N LEU A 57 2.67 5.26 3.20
CA LEU A 57 3.51 4.72 2.13
C LEU A 57 3.86 5.74 1.05
N ASP A 58 3.06 6.80 0.89
CA ASP A 58 3.37 7.91 -0.04
C ASP A 58 4.63 8.70 0.36
N ARG A 59 5.14 8.50 1.59
CA ARG A 59 6.37 9.14 2.08
C ARG A 59 7.65 8.43 1.69
N TYR A 60 7.55 7.25 1.06
CA TYR A 60 8.70 6.42 0.71
C TYR A 60 8.75 6.19 -0.79
N THR A 61 9.96 6.12 -1.32
CA THR A 61 10.29 5.69 -2.67
C THR A 61 10.83 4.27 -2.66
N LEU A 62 10.92 3.62 -3.82
CA LEU A 62 11.60 2.32 -3.91
C LEU A 62 13.07 2.43 -3.49
N ALA A 63 13.74 3.56 -3.73
CA ALA A 63 15.12 3.76 -3.32
C ALA A 63 15.30 3.69 -1.80
N ASP A 64 14.32 4.18 -1.02
CA ASP A 64 14.36 4.13 0.45
C ASP A 64 14.25 2.71 1.02
N LEU A 65 13.80 1.73 0.21
CA LEU A 65 13.61 0.34 0.62
C LEU A 65 14.71 -0.60 0.12
N ILE A 66 15.65 -0.10 -0.68
CA ILE A 66 16.76 -0.92 -1.18
C ILE A 66 17.77 -1.09 -0.05
N LEU A 67 18.02 -2.34 0.32
CA LEU A 67 19.03 -2.73 1.30
C LEU A 67 20.27 -3.28 0.60
N SER A 68 21.44 -3.09 1.22
CA SER A 68 22.68 -3.70 0.77
C SER A 68 22.72 -5.20 1.08
N SER A 69 23.57 -5.94 0.37
CA SER A 69 23.82 -7.37 0.66
C SER A 69 24.32 -7.58 2.10
N GLU A 70 25.12 -6.65 2.64
CA GLU A 70 25.58 -6.74 4.03
C GLU A 70 24.43 -6.59 5.03
N GLU A 71 23.44 -5.73 4.74
CA GLU A 71 22.24 -5.58 5.59
C GLU A 71 21.38 -6.86 5.61
N PHE A 72 21.47 -7.68 4.56
CA PHE A 72 20.87 -9.02 4.54
C PHE A 72 21.73 -10.11 5.18
N GLY A 73 22.91 -9.77 5.71
CA GLY A 73 23.86 -10.76 6.24
C GLY A 73 24.46 -11.67 5.17
N ILE A 74 24.36 -11.29 3.89
CA ILE A 74 24.96 -12.01 2.78
C ILE A 74 26.38 -11.47 2.63
N ALA A 75 27.37 -12.31 2.94
CA ALA A 75 28.77 -11.94 2.73
C ALA A 75 28.95 -11.50 1.26
N PRO A 76 29.65 -10.38 1.00
CA PRO A 76 29.87 -9.93 -0.36
C PRO A 76 30.56 -11.06 -1.15
N ALA A 77 30.06 -11.32 -2.35
CA ALA A 77 30.74 -12.19 -3.28
C ALA A 77 32.12 -11.56 -3.57
N ALA A 78 33.17 -12.25 -3.14
CA ALA A 78 34.56 -11.86 -3.37
C ALA A 78 34.87 -11.67 -4.86
#